data_AF-A0A2A4QXK2-F1
#
_entry.id   AF-A0A2A4QXK2-F1
#
_cell.length_a   1.000
_cell.length_b   1.000
_cell.length_c   1.000
_cell.angle_alpha   90.00
_cell.angle_beta   90.00
_cell.angle_gamma   90.00
#
_symmetry.space_group_name_H-M   'P 1'
#
loop_
_entity.id
_entity.type
_entity.pdbx_description
1 polymer ?
#
loop_
_entity_poly.entity_id
_entity_poly.type
_entity_poly.pdbx_seq_one_letter_code
_entity_poly.pdbx_strand_id
1 'polypeptide(L)' 'MQSKLTLRLEDDVIKQAKIYAKAHQTSLSKVVADYFQVLTMEKKTSVIPPITRSLVGVLNDADIDLDDYKQHLEKKYL' A
#
# COMPACT_ATOMS: atom_id res chain seq x y z
N MET A 1 20.46 17.24 -2.92
CA MET A 1 20.96 17.85 -1.66
C MET A 1 20.52 16.95 -0.51
N GLN A 2 21.39 16.67 0.47
CA GLN A 2 20.99 15.94 1.69
C GLN A 2 20.85 16.92 2.84
N SER A 3 19.68 16.95 3.48
CA SER A 3 19.39 17.74 4.67
C SER A 3 19.20 16.83 5.88
N LYS A 4 19.57 17.32 7.07
CA LYS A 4 19.43 16.57 8.32
C LYS A 4 18.10 16.95 8.98
N LEU A 5 17.23 15.97 9.20
CA LEU A 5 16.01 16.10 9.98
C LEU A 5 16.24 15.55 11.39
N THR A 6 15.94 16.34 12.41
CA THR A 6 16.00 15.92 13.82
C THR A 6 14.58 15.79 14.36
N LEU A 7 14.22 14.60 14.84
CA LEU A 7 12.90 14.29 15.41
C LEU A 7 13.04 14.12 16.93
N ARG A 8 12.06 14.63 17.69
CA ARG A 8 11.92 14.32 19.12
C ARG A 8 10.93 13.17 19.26
N LEU A 9 11.36 12.11 19.94
CA LEU A 9 10.62 10.87 20.11
C LEU A 9 10.94 10.35 21.52
N GLU A 10 10.04 9.55 22.07
CA GLU A 10 10.29 8.83 23.31
C GLU A 10 11.43 7.80 23.14
N ASP A 11 12.18 7.56 24.22
CA ASP A 11 13.37 6.70 24.19
C ASP A 11 13.05 5.24 23.87
N ASP A 12 11.88 4.76 24.30
CA ASP A 12 11.39 3.41 24.03
C ASP A 12 11.11 3.22 22.52
N VAL A 13 10.50 4.21 21.88
CA VAL A 13 10.25 4.23 20.43
C VAL A 13 11.57 4.19 19.66
N ILE A 14 12.57 4.98 20.08
CA ILE A 14 13.91 4.98 19.45
C ILE A 14 14.55 3.58 19.55
N LYS A 15 14.43 2.92 20.71
CA LYS A 15 14.97 1.56 20.92
C LYS A 15 14.30 0.55 20.01
N GLN A 16 12.97 0.52 19.96
CA GLN A 16 12.22 -0.41 19.10
C GLN A 16 12.56 -0.21 17.62
N ALA A 17 12.62 1.04 17.17
CA ALA A 17 12.94 1.35 15.79
C ALA A 17 14.36 0.93 15.38
N LYS A 18 15.33 1.03 16.30
CA LYS A 18 16.70 0.51 16.08
C LYS A 18 16.75 -1.01 16.01
N ILE A 19 15.98 -1.71 16.85
CA ILE A 19 15.88 -3.18 16.80
C ILE A 19 15.34 -3.62 15.43
N TYR A 20 14.25 -3.00 14.98
CA TYR A 20 13.67 -3.24 13.66
C TYR A 20 14.71 -3.00 12.55
N ALA A 21 15.36 -1.84 12.52
CA ALA A 21 16.34 -1.52 11.49
C ALA A 21 17.49 -2.55 11.45
N LYS A 22 17.99 -2.99 12.62
CA LYS A 22 19.03 -4.01 12.71
C LYS A 22 18.56 -5.38 12.20
N ALA A 23 17.35 -5.80 12.54
CA ALA A 23 16.77 -7.06 12.06
C ALA A 23 16.62 -7.07 10.53
N HIS A 24 16.31 -5.92 9.93
CA HIS A 24 16.16 -5.74 8.49
C HIS A 24 17.47 -5.28 7.79
N GLN A 25 18.62 -5.34 8.45
CA GLN A 25 19.94 -4.98 7.90
C GLN A 25 19.96 -3.59 7.25
N THR A 26 19.25 -2.64 7.84
CA THR A 26 19.08 -1.27 7.33
C THR A 26 19.37 -0.25 8.42
N SER A 27 19.43 1.04 8.06
CA SER A 27 19.56 2.12 9.02
C SER A 27 18.20 2.70 9.38
N LEU A 28 18.06 3.22 10.61
CA LEU A 28 16.86 3.93 11.04
C LEU A 28 16.56 5.14 10.12
N SER A 29 17.60 5.85 9.68
CA SER A 29 17.46 6.96 8.72
C SER A 29 16.86 6.51 7.39
N LYS A 30 17.23 5.33 6.89
CA LYS A 30 16.68 4.77 5.65
C LYS A 30 15.22 4.35 5.84
N VAL A 31 14.90 3.67 6.94
CA VAL A 31 13.50 3.30 7.27
C VAL A 31 12.59 4.53 7.27
N VAL A 32 13.00 5.61 7.94
CA VAL A 32 12.21 6.84 8.02
C VAL A 32 12.14 7.56 6.66
N ALA A 33 13.23 7.59 5.90
CA ALA A 33 13.22 8.17 4.56
C ALA A 33 12.27 7.41 3.61
N ASP A 34 12.32 6.08 3.62
CA ASP A 34 11.44 5.23 2.82
C ASP A 34 9.97 5.42 3.23
N TYR A 35 9.70 5.55 4.53
CA TYR A 35 8.35 5.87 5.03
C TYR A 35 7.85 7.22 4.50
N PHE A 36 8.70 8.26 4.55
CA PHE A 36 8.32 9.56 4.00
C PHE A 36 8.11 9.52 2.49
N GLN A 37 8.86 8.70 1.74
CA GLN A 37 8.62 8.51 0.31
C GLN A 37 7.24 7.91 0.06
N VAL A 38 6.85 6.88 0.82
CA VAL A 38 5.51 6.26 0.70
C VAL A 38 4.42 7.24 1.11
N LEU A 39 4.63 8.00 2.19
CA LEU A 39 3.65 8.94 2.73
C LEU A 39 3.41 10.15 1.81
N THR A 40 4.48 10.64 1.16
CA THR A 40 4.44 11.78 0.24
C THR A 40 4.18 11.36 -1.20
N MET A 41 4.11 10.04 -1.46
CA MET A 41 3.60 9.54 -2.71
C MET A 41 2.12 9.92 -2.75
N GLU A 42 1.80 11.07 -3.36
CA GLU A 42 0.45 11.33 -3.80
C GLU A 42 -0.02 10.06 -4.49
N LYS A 43 -1.22 9.58 -4.12
CA LYS A 43 -1.91 8.56 -4.90
C LYS A 43 -2.01 9.16 -6.30
N LYS A 44 -1.00 8.91 -7.15
CA LYS A 44 -1.13 9.00 -8.59
C LYS A 44 -2.40 8.23 -8.81
N THR A 45 -3.46 8.95 -9.22
CA THR A 45 -4.73 8.39 -9.67
C THR A 45 -4.36 7.08 -10.33
N SER A 46 -4.69 5.97 -9.66
CA SER A 46 -4.10 4.66 -9.95
C SER A 46 -4.14 4.51 -11.44
N VAL A 47 -2.97 4.62 -12.10
CA VAL A 47 -2.94 4.60 -13.56
C VAL A 47 -3.40 3.21 -13.90
N ILE A 48 -4.68 3.10 -14.28
CA ILE A 48 -5.31 1.81 -14.48
C ILE A 48 -4.44 1.12 -15.52
N PRO A 49 -3.82 -0.03 -15.20
CA PRO A 49 -2.94 -0.71 -16.13
C PRO A 49 -3.66 -0.86 -17.48
N PRO A 50 -3.02 -0.59 -18.63
CA PRO A 50 -3.69 -0.56 -19.93
C PRO A 50 -4.55 -1.80 -20.19
N ILE A 51 -4.10 -2.96 -19.71
CA ILE A 51 -4.78 -4.24 -19.84
C ILE A 51 -6.09 -4.34 -19.03
N THR A 52 -6.20 -3.63 -17.91
CA THR A 52 -7.41 -3.62 -17.06
C THR A 52 -8.27 -2.38 -17.29
N ARG A 53 -7.81 -1.44 -18.14
CA ARG A 53 -8.52 -0.18 -18.41
C ARG A 53 -9.92 -0.39 -18.98
N SER A 54 -10.11 -1.41 -19.79
CA SER A 54 -11.42 -1.78 -20.37
C SER A 54 -12.37 -2.42 -19.37
N LEU A 55 -11.88 -2.92 -18.23
CA LEU A 55 -12.70 -3.60 -17.22
C LEU A 55 -13.25 -2.63 -16.16
N VAL A 56 -12.57 -1.49 -15.96
CA VAL A 56 -12.99 -0.49 -14.98
C VAL A 56 -14.29 0.16 -15.44
N GLY A 57 -15.30 0.08 -14.59
CA GLY A 57 -16.62 0.68 -14.82
C GLY A 57 -17.62 -0.17 -15.60
N VAL A 58 -17.22 -1.37 -16.09
CA VAL A 58 -18.11 -2.29 -16.82
C VAL A 58 -19.32 -2.72 -15.98
N LEU A 59 -19.18 -2.72 -14.65
CA LEU A 59 -20.24 -3.12 -13.71
C LEU A 59 -20.88 -1.92 -12.99
N ASN A 60 -20.55 -0.68 -13.34
CA ASN A 60 -21.03 0.49 -12.59
C ASN A 60 -22.55 0.66 -12.62
N ASP A 61 -23.18 0.30 -13.74
CA ASP A 61 -24.64 0.38 -13.93
C ASP A 61 -25.33 -0.98 -13.74
N ALA A 62 -24.57 -1.99 -13.31
CA ALA A 62 -25.07 -3.34 -13.15
C ALA A 62 -25.44 -3.56 -11.68
N ASP A 63 -26.71 -3.91 -11.43
CA ASP A 63 -27.20 -4.30 -10.11
C ASP A 63 -26.79 -5.76 -9.86
N ILE A 64 -25.50 -5.94 -9.57
CA ILE A 64 -24.89 -7.26 -9.37
C ILE A 64 -24.11 -7.19 -8.06
N ASP A 65 -24.33 -8.18 -7.19
CA ASP A 65 -23.66 -8.27 -5.91
C ASP A 65 -22.67 -9.45 -5.83
N LEU A 66 -22.09 -9.64 -4.65
CA LEU A 66 -21.13 -10.72 -4.42
C LEU A 66 -21.78 -12.11 -4.43
N ASP A 67 -23.06 -12.21 -4.13
CA ASP A 67 -23.78 -13.48 -4.11
C ASP A 67 -24.13 -13.94 -5.52
N ASP A 68 -24.43 -13.02 -6.45
CA ASP A 68 -24.52 -13.33 -7.88
C ASP A 68 -23.23 -13.96 -8.41
N TYR A 69 -22.07 -13.44 -7.98
CA TYR A 69 -20.78 -14.00 -8.37
C TYR A 69 -20.56 -15.41 -7.81
N LYS A 70 -20.92 -15.65 -6.54
CA LYS A 70 -20.81 -16.99 -5.93
C LYS A 70 -21.73 -18.00 -6.63
N GLN A 71 -22.97 -17.62 -6.92
CA GLN A 71 -23.91 -18.47 -7.65
C GLN A 71 -23.40 -18.81 -9.06
N HIS A 72 -22.80 -17.83 -9.75
CA HIS A 72 -22.15 -18.08 -11.04
C HIS A 72 -21.02 -19.13 -10.92
N LEU A 73 -20.17 -19.03 -9.89
CA LEU A 73 -19.10 -19.98 -9.66
C LEU A 73 -19.63 -21.38 -9.36
N GLU A 74 -20.65 -21.50 -8.51
CA GLU A 74 -21.30 -22.79 -8.23
C GLU A 74 -21.82 -23.41 -9.51
N LYS A 75 -22.64 -22.69 -10.30
CA LYS A 75 -23.18 -23.22 -11.57
C LYS A 75 -22.11 -23.59 -12.60
N LYS A 76 -20.95 -22.94 -12.55
CA LYS A 76 -19.87 -23.15 -13.52
C LYS A 76 -19.01 -24.37 -13.19
N TYR A 77 -18.88 -24.69 -11.90
CA TYR A 77 -17.90 -25.69 -11.42
C TYR A 77 -18.53 -26.87 -10.65
N LEU A 78 -19.78 -26.75 -10.17
CA LEU A 78 -20.57 -27.80 -9.52
C LEU A 78 -21.76 -28.21 -10.41
#